data_AF-A0A9D1CQC0-F1
#
_entry.id   AF-A0A9D1CQC0-F1
#
_cell.length_a   1.000
_cell.length_b   1.000
_cell.length_c   1.000
_cell.angle_alpha   90.00
_cell.angle_beta   90.00
_cell.angle_gamma   90.00
#
_symmetry.space_group_name_H-M   'P 1'
#
loop_
_entity.id
_entity.type
_entity.pdbx_description
1 polymer ?
#
loop_
_entity_poly.entity_id
_entity_poly.type
_entity_poly.pdbx_seq_one_letter_code
_entity_poly.pdbx_strand_id
1 'polypeptide(L)'
;MKTDKMPYFGEGRQGGGQQAALSEQDMAQDMLGCHKALANGYGTLILEASCPQLREILAQNWRQTVEDQYAIFEQMHARGWYQTPPAQQQEIMASQQQFAQMQMQLQ
;
A
#
# COMPACT_ATOMS: atom_id res chain seq x y z
N MET A 1 -5.72 2.29 -9.34
CA MET A 1 -4.45 2.24 -8.58
C MET A 1 -3.76 0.92 -8.90
N LYS A 2 -2.87 0.92 -9.89
CA LYS A 2 -1.98 -0.23 -10.09
C LYS A 2 -0.88 -0.11 -9.05
N THR A 3 -0.90 -0.99 -8.06
CA THR A 3 0.29 -1.21 -7.23
C THR A 3 1.29 -1.89 -8.14
N ASP A 4 2.08 -1.07 -8.84
CA ASP A 4 3.22 -1.53 -9.61
C ASP A 4 4.07 -2.44 -8.73
N LYS A 5 4.52 -3.54 -9.34
CA LYS A 5 5.31 -4.61 -8.70
C LYS A 5 6.32 -4.00 -7.75
N MET A 6 6.15 -4.25 -6.45
CA MET A 6 7.21 -4.00 -5.47
C MET A 6 8.43 -4.82 -5.92
N PRO A 7 9.53 -4.20 -6.36
CA PRO A 7 10.76 -4.94 -6.55
C PRO A 7 11.23 -5.31 -5.15
N TYR A 8 11.06 -6.57 -4.76
CA TYR A 8 11.83 -7.11 -3.66
C TYR A 8 13.30 -7.02 -4.04
N PHE A 9 14.08 -6.49 -3.12
CA PHE A 9 15.54 -6.43 -3.11
C PHE A 9 16.16 -7.60 -3.89
N GLY A 10 16.85 -7.32 -5.00
CA GLY A 10 17.43 -8.41 -5.79
C GLY A 10 18.07 -8.12 -7.13
N GLU A 11 18.53 -6.90 -7.44
CA GLU A 11 19.41 -6.72 -8.61
C GLU A 11 20.64 -5.86 -8.27
N GLY A 12 21.76 -6.56 -8.07
CA GLY A 12 23.11 -6.06 -8.38
C GLY A 12 23.81 -5.15 -7.36
N ARG A 13 24.37 -5.72 -6.29
CA ARG A 13 25.61 -5.17 -5.70
C ARG A 13 26.58 -6.29 -5.32
N GLN A 14 27.50 -6.61 -6.21
CA GLN A 14 28.73 -7.33 -5.87
C GLN A 14 29.67 -6.39 -5.11
N GLY A 15 30.21 -6.85 -3.98
CA GLY A 15 31.50 -6.39 -3.47
C GLY A 15 31.52 -5.90 -2.02
N GLY A 16 32.26 -6.63 -1.17
CA GLY A 16 33.06 -6.07 -0.08
C GLY A 16 32.37 -5.86 1.27
N GLY A 17 32.90 -6.51 2.31
CA GLY A 17 32.44 -6.37 3.69
C GLY A 17 32.47 -4.93 4.22
N GLN A 18 31.29 -4.36 4.40
CA GLN A 18 30.98 -3.28 5.32
C GLN A 18 29.54 -3.53 5.74
N GLN A 19 29.19 -3.46 7.02
CA GLN A 19 27.78 -3.43 7.43
C GLN A 19 27.12 -2.27 6.71
N ALA A 20 26.34 -2.56 5.68
CA ALA A 20 25.69 -1.56 4.86
C ALA A 20 24.64 -0.86 5.75
N ALA A 21 24.94 0.38 6.15
CA ALA A 21 23.94 1.22 6.79
C ALA A 21 22.74 1.34 5.83
N LEU A 22 21.55 1.04 6.31
CA LEU A 22 20.31 1.22 5.55
C LEU A 22 20.17 2.69 5.19
N SER A 23 19.86 2.98 3.92
CA SER A 23 19.58 4.34 3.51
C SER A 23 18.21 4.79 4.03
N GLU A 24 17.98 6.10 4.11
CA GLU A 24 16.64 6.63 4.43
C GLU A 24 15.56 6.14 3.45
N GLN A 25 15.93 5.95 2.18
CA GLN A 25 15.04 5.42 1.17
C GLN A 25 14.69 3.95 1.45
N ASP A 26 15.66 3.13 1.86
CA ASP A 26 15.42 1.73 2.23
C ASP A 26 14.50 1.63 3.45
N MET A 27 14.74 2.48 4.46
CA MET A 27 13.88 2.55 5.65
C MET A 27 12.46 3.00 5.30
N ALA A 28 12.32 4.03 4.44
CA ALA A 28 11.01 4.49 4.00
C ALA A 28 10.24 3.43 3.20
N GLN A 29 10.95 2.68 2.34
CA GLN A 29 10.37 1.58 1.58
C GLN A 29 9.91 0.43 2.49
N ASP A 30 10.70 0.08 3.49
CA ASP A 30 10.33 -0.94 4.49
C ASP A 30 9.10 -0.50 5.29
N MET A 31 9.10 0.73 5.81
CA MET A 31 7.94 1.30 6.51
C MET A 31 6.68 1.31 5.63
N LEU A 32 6.81 1.69 4.35
CA LEU A 32 5.71 1.67 3.39
C LEU A 32 5.14 0.26 3.19
N GLY A 33 6.02 -0.76 3.13
CA GLY A 33 5.65 -2.17 3.04
C GLY A 33 4.96 -2.69 4.29
N CYS A 34 5.51 -2.39 5.48
CA CYS A 34 4.94 -2.78 6.76
C CYS A 34 3.51 -2.25 6.94
N HIS A 35 3.27 -0.97 6.66
CA HIS A 35 1.94 -0.39 6.83
C HIS A 35 0.92 -0.97 5.84
N LYS A 36 1.32 -1.32 4.61
CA LYS A 36 0.46 -2.05 3.66
C LYS A 36 0.07 -3.44 4.20
N ALA A 37 1.04 -4.17 4.76
CA ALA A 37 0.79 -5.47 5.36
C ALA A 37 -0.16 -5.37 6.57
N LEU A 38 0.06 -4.37 7.45
CA LEU A 38 -0.82 -4.09 8.58
C LEU A 38 -2.24 -3.73 8.12
N ALA A 39 -2.39 -2.85 7.13
CA ALA A 39 -3.70 -2.47 6.60
C ALA A 39 -4.48 -3.68 6.05
N ASN A 40 -3.81 -4.58 5.33
CA ASN A 40 -4.42 -5.82 4.85
C ASN A 40 -4.84 -6.73 6.02
N GLY A 41 -3.96 -6.93 7.01
CA GLY A 41 -4.24 -7.76 8.18
C GLY A 41 -5.44 -7.25 8.98
N TYR A 42 -5.49 -5.94 9.25
CA TYR A 42 -6.64 -5.31 9.89
C TYR A 42 -7.92 -5.48 9.07
N GLY A 43 -7.87 -5.36 7.74
CA GLY A 43 -9.02 -5.60 6.86
C GLY A 43 -9.63 -6.99 7.08
N THR A 44 -8.80 -8.03 7.09
CA THR A 44 -9.24 -9.41 7.41
C THR A 44 -9.84 -9.50 8.81
N LEU A 45 -9.16 -8.96 9.82
CA LEU A 45 -9.62 -9.02 11.21
C LEU A 45 -10.96 -8.30 11.43
N ILE A 46 -11.18 -7.14 10.77
CA ILE A 46 -12.43 -6.39 10.85
C ILE A 46 -13.60 -7.22 10.28
N LEU A 47 -13.37 -7.92 9.17
CA LEU A 47 -14.38 -8.76 8.52
C LEU A 47 -14.75 -9.97 9.40
N GLU A 48 -13.78 -10.54 10.12
CA GLU A 48 -13.96 -11.72 10.97
C GLU A 48 -14.40 -11.38 12.41
N ALA A 49 -14.26 -10.13 12.85
CA ALA A 49 -14.61 -9.71 14.21
C ALA A 49 -16.12 -9.79 14.46
N SER A 50 -16.54 -10.66 15.38
CA SER A 50 -17.93 -10.81 15.82
C SER A 50 -18.36 -9.82 16.92
N CYS A 51 -17.39 -9.27 17.67
CA CYS A 51 -17.63 -8.29 18.72
C CYS A 51 -17.58 -6.86 18.15
N PRO A 52 -18.67 -6.06 18.27
CA PRO A 52 -18.72 -4.70 17.73
C PRO A 52 -17.63 -3.77 18.27
N GLN A 53 -17.33 -3.87 19.57
CA GLN A 53 -16.31 -3.06 20.23
C GLN A 53 -14.91 -3.37 19.70
N LEU A 54 -14.59 -4.66 19.53
CA LEU A 54 -13.33 -5.08 18.93
C LEU A 54 -13.23 -4.62 17.47
N ARG A 55 -14.31 -4.77 16.70
CA ARG A 55 -14.37 -4.32 15.31
C ARG A 55 -14.09 -2.82 15.19
N GLU A 56 -14.65 -2.02 16.08
CA GLU A 56 -14.43 -0.57 16.09
C GLU A 56 -12.97 -0.21 16.42
N ILE A 57 -12.35 -0.87 17.40
CA ILE A 57 -10.93 -0.67 17.73
C ILE A 57 -10.04 -1.04 16.54
N LEU A 58 -10.31 -2.17 15.88
CA LEU A 58 -9.57 -2.58 14.69
C LEU A 58 -9.74 -1.57 13.54
N ALA A 59 -10.94 -1.03 13.35
CA ALA A 59 -11.22 -0.01 12.32
C ALA A 59 -10.51 1.32 12.61
N GLN A 60 -10.41 1.72 13.87
CA GLN A 60 -9.65 2.91 14.28
C GLN A 60 -8.15 2.74 14.00
N ASN A 61 -7.58 1.59 14.40
CA ASN A 61 -6.17 1.29 14.13
C ASN A 61 -5.87 1.18 12.63
N TRP A 62 -6.80 0.58 11.87
CA TRP A 62 -6.70 0.53 10.42
C TRP A 62 -6.66 1.92 9.79
N ARG A 63 -7.56 2.82 10.21
CA ARG A 63 -7.57 4.22 9.75
C ARG A 63 -6.23 4.91 10.02
N GLN A 64 -5.71 4.79 11.24
CA GLN A 64 -4.39 5.37 11.57
C GLN A 64 -3.29 4.79 10.67
N THR A 65 -3.29 3.48 10.47
CA THR A 65 -2.29 2.79 9.64
C THR A 65 -2.29 3.29 8.19
N VAL A 66 -3.47 3.50 7.59
CA VAL A 66 -3.55 3.98 6.20
C VAL A 66 -3.18 5.46 6.07
N GLU A 67 -3.46 6.28 7.08
CA GLU A 67 -3.01 7.68 7.13
C GLU A 67 -1.48 7.77 7.25
N ASP A 68 -0.88 6.97 8.15
CA ASP A 68 0.58 6.91 8.33
C ASP A 68 1.27 6.42 7.04
N GLN A 69 0.70 5.40 6.40
CA GLN A 69 1.19 4.89 5.11
C GLN A 69 1.16 5.97 4.02
N TYR A 70 0.11 6.79 4.00
CA TYR A 70 -0.03 7.88 3.04
C TYR A 70 0.98 9.00 3.30
N ALA A 71 1.22 9.34 4.57
CA ALA A 71 2.26 10.32 4.93
C ALA A 71 3.66 9.85 4.51
N ILE A 72 3.98 8.55 4.65
CA ILE A 72 5.24 7.98 4.16
C ILE A 72 5.31 8.10 2.63
N PHE A 73 4.22 7.74 1.93
CA PHE A 73 4.15 7.86 0.47
C PHE A 73 4.40 9.29 -0.01
N GLU A 74 3.75 10.30 0.57
CA GLU A 74 3.93 11.71 0.21
C GLU A 74 5.39 12.16 0.42
N GLN A 75 6.00 11.75 1.54
CA GLN A 75 7.42 12.06 1.79
C GLN A 75 8.35 11.40 0.77
N MET A 76 8.11 10.14 0.42
CA MET A 76 8.90 9.44 -0.61
C MET A 76 8.69 10.08 -1.99
N HIS A 77 7.46 10.50 -2.31
CA HIS A 77 7.14 11.18 -3.56
C HIS A 77 7.84 12.54 -3.66
N ALA A 78 7.77 13.37 -2.61
CA ALA A 78 8.42 14.68 -2.54
C ALA A 78 9.95 14.60 -2.69
N ARG A 79 10.56 13.50 -2.24
CA ARG A 79 12.00 13.23 -2.36
C ARG A 79 12.39 12.53 -3.66
N GLY A 80 11.42 12.23 -4.53
CA GLY A 80 11.64 11.55 -5.82
C GLY A 80 11.93 10.06 -5.70
N TRP A 81 11.72 9.46 -4.53
CA TRP A 81 11.98 8.04 -4.24
C TRP A 81 10.83 7.13 -4.70
N TYR A 82 9.65 7.70 -4.94
CA TYR A 82 8.48 6.96 -5.41
C TYR A 82 7.88 7.67 -6.63
N GLN A 83 8.10 7.11 -7.82
CA GLN A 83 7.50 7.59 -9.07
C GLN A 83 6.11 6.95 -9.21
N THR A 84 5.05 7.75 -9.10
CA THR A 84 3.69 7.26 -9.35
C THR A 84 3.38 7.48 -10.83
N PRO A 85 3.25 6.42 -11.66
CA PRO A 85 2.86 6.62 -13.05
C PRO A 85 1.50 7.31 -13.09
N PRO A 86 1.30 8.30 -13.99
CA PRO A 86 0.00 8.93 -14.13
C PRO A 86 -1.04 7.85 -14.45
N ALA A 87 -2.17 7.88 -13.73
CA ALA A 87 -3.25 6.96 -14.00
C ALA A 87 -3.71 7.15 -15.45
N GLN A 88 -3.56 6.14 -16.30
CA GLN A 88 -4.01 6.24 -17.68
C GLN A 88 -5.53 6.41 -17.68
N GLN A 89 -6.02 7.50 -18.27
CA GLN A 89 -7.45 7.85 -18.30
C GLN A 89 -8.32 6.70 -18.82
N GLN A 90 -7.78 5.91 -19.76
CA GLN A 90 -8.42 4.71 -20.31
C GLN A 90 -8.67 3.63 -19.25
N GLU A 91 -7.76 3.44 -18.29
CA GLU A 91 -7.93 2.46 -17.20
C GLU A 91 -9.02 2.89 -16.21
N ILE A 92 -9.15 4.20 -15.99
CA ILE A 92 -10.23 4.77 -15.16
C ILE A 92 -11.59 4.47 -15.82
N MET A 93 -11.73 4.78 -17.11
CA MET A 93 -12.97 4.52 -17.85
C MET A 93 -13.29 3.03 -17.91
N ALA A 94 -12.31 2.17 -18.17
CA ALA A 94 -12.49 0.72 -18.19
C ALA A 94 -12.96 0.17 -16.83
N SER A 95 -12.35 0.64 -15.74
CA SER A 95 -12.73 0.22 -14.38
C SER A 95 -14.15 0.67 -14.01
N GLN A 96 -14.55 1.88 -14.40
CA GLN A 96 -15.93 2.38 -14.22
C GLN A 96 -16.94 1.52 -15.00
N GLN A 97 -16.62 1.18 -16.25
CA GLN A 97 -17.49 0.39 -17.10
C GLN A 97 -17.64 -1.05 -16.59
N GLN A 98 -16.55 -1.68 -16.13
CA GLN A 98 -16.58 -3.00 -15.50
C GLN A 98 -17.45 -3.01 -14.24
N PHE A 99 -17.32 -1.99 -13.39
CA PHE A 99 -18.14 -1.88 -12.18
C PHE A 99 -19.63 -1.70 -12.50
N ALA A 100 -19.96 -0.86 -13.50
CA ALA A 100 -21.33 -0.67 -13.96
C ALA A 100 -21.94 -1.97 -14.52
N GLN A 101 -21.16 -2.75 -15.28
CA GLN A 101 -21.61 -4.05 -15.78
C GLN A 101 -21.83 -5.06 -14.65
N MET A 102 -20.96 -5.10 -13.65
CA MET A 102 -21.11 -5.97 -12.49
C MET A 102 -22.36 -5.63 -11.68
N GLN A 103 -22.68 -4.34 -11.51
CA GLN A 103 -23.93 -3.91 -10.87
C GLN A 103 -25.18 -4.41 -11.62
N MET A 104 -25.16 -4.41 -12.95
CA MET A 104 -26.30 -4.89 -13.74
C MET A 104 -26.47 -6.41 -13.67
N GLN A 105 -25.42 -7.18 -13.40
CA GLN A 105 -25.49 -8.64 -13.25
C GLN A 105 -25.97 -9.08 -11.85
N LEU A 106 -26.02 -8.15 -10.90
CA LEU A 106 -26.48 -8.39 -9.52
C LEU A 106 -27.94 -7.97 -9.29
N GLN A 107 -28.64 -7.47 -10.32
CA GLN A 107 -30.07 -7.18 -10.34
C GLN A 107 -30.83 -8.31 -11.04
#